data_AF-W4GX65-F1
#
_entry.id   AF-W4GX65-F1
#
_cell.length_a   1.000
_cell.length_b   1.000
_cell.length_c   1.000
_cell.angle_alpha   90.00
_cell.angle_beta   90.00
_cell.angle_gamma   90.00
#
_symmetry.space_group_name_H-M   'P 1'
#
loop_
_entity.id
_entity.type
_entity.pdbx_description
1 polymer ?
#
loop_
_entity_poly.entity_id
_entity_poly.type
_entity_poly.pdbx_seq_one_letter_code
_entity_poly.pdbx_strand_id
1 'polypeptide(L)'
;MARIFTQTRAAAMYYQIISTNGSVVVDYTLATPDLAIVLPEFPCQVLAYSTKVGLDKSPVTTSNLYDIRASKYMYLVPYYNGADFHGKLTRVKLDVQGKKRPRPSLVLEFTDLETFFGIGPFQDQVQVLNLTALDPRMAGYYDGFSVVSTTSYVNVSLESYDDLSQWTLIDSATYRENPGNTIFNNNVPITEEHLYLSPYMNGGGYSGLVTKVYLRAFDASTLPPFSPPVYSILDLTQLDPDLTGFVSCFTRNNFGYFVQRNNDNGLGGKVVRVDLSEFHNAPRLAATVLDLEQIDGRLVGFGGAFVYGKYAFLTPLDRNRVGLELNPNYKYFPTPTSSCMARVDLDDFATVQVVDFSHLNPKFARGYFGGFTVNSFAYFVPYMWTANDLSPTVNPYHGVIIRLNLLTLAIEKLDLTLVDPSLKGFMRGFAFGKYAVFVPHKNGPHNITPRRVNPSQKLHFGKLVRVNTDVFSPDGVDVLDLTATLRSQIPNLPDVELRGFLGGGASGQYGFFVPYFNGVRFAGKVVRVNLRTFNEVQVLDMTQIDDTLRGFTGAVMSATPEPTDTSLWQWTIPEGTRAMYTFIHEENA
;
A
#
# COMPACT_ATOMS: atom_id res chain seq x y z
N MET A 1 15.60 -11.40 -5.77
CA MET A 1 16.12 -12.75 -6.04
C MET A 1 15.02 -13.76 -5.77
N ALA A 2 14.85 -14.75 -6.64
CA ALA A 2 13.94 -15.89 -6.43
C ALA A 2 14.76 -17.18 -6.31
N ARG A 3 14.30 -18.17 -5.53
CA ARG A 3 14.94 -19.49 -5.41
C ARG A 3 13.98 -20.57 -5.91
N ILE A 4 14.53 -21.56 -6.62
CA ILE A 4 13.77 -22.72 -7.11
C ILE A 4 14.28 -23.97 -6.39
N PHE A 5 13.36 -24.85 -5.98
CA PHE A 5 13.70 -26.11 -5.31
C PHE A 5 12.93 -27.27 -5.95
N THR A 6 13.57 -28.44 -6.02
CA THR A 6 12.93 -29.72 -6.36
C THR A 6 12.95 -30.64 -5.15
N GLN A 7 11.87 -31.38 -4.93
CA GLN A 7 11.81 -32.42 -3.89
C GLN A 7 12.66 -33.65 -4.24
N THR A 8 13.07 -33.80 -5.51
CA THR A 8 13.90 -34.92 -5.97
C THR A 8 15.26 -34.42 -6.42
N ARG A 9 16.32 -34.92 -5.77
CA ARG A 9 17.73 -34.60 -6.13
C ARG A 9 18.13 -35.07 -7.55
N ALA A 10 17.31 -35.88 -8.20
CA ALA A 10 17.58 -36.47 -9.51
C ALA A 10 16.82 -35.80 -10.68
N ALA A 11 16.03 -34.75 -10.43
CA ALA A 11 15.35 -34.00 -11.49
C ALA A 11 16.12 -32.72 -11.82
N ALA A 12 16.30 -32.44 -13.11
CA ALA A 12 16.79 -31.16 -13.60
C ALA A 12 15.62 -30.17 -13.66
N MET A 13 15.85 -28.91 -13.26
CA MET A 13 14.86 -27.85 -13.34
C MET A 13 15.30 -26.83 -14.38
N TYR A 14 14.37 -26.39 -15.22
CA TYR A 14 14.58 -25.32 -16.17
C TYR A 14 13.68 -24.16 -15.80
N TYR A 15 14.19 -22.94 -15.94
CA TYR A 15 13.43 -21.73 -15.68
C TYR A 15 13.54 -20.73 -16.82
N GLN A 16 12.49 -19.94 -17.01
CA GLN A 16 12.37 -18.86 -17.97
C GLN A 16 11.89 -17.61 -17.22
N ILE A 17 12.34 -16.43 -17.64
CA ILE A 17 11.79 -15.15 -17.15
C ILE A 17 11.04 -14.49 -18.30
N ILE A 18 9.78 -14.14 -18.06
CA ILE A 18 8.95 -13.38 -19.01
C ILE A 18 8.55 -12.05 -18.39
N SER A 19 8.49 -11.00 -19.20
CA SER A 19 7.90 -9.71 -18.81
C SER A 19 6.38 -9.77 -18.90
N THR A 20 5.70 -8.80 -18.28
CA THR A 20 4.22 -8.69 -18.30
C THR A 20 3.62 -8.48 -19.69
N ASN A 21 4.40 -7.98 -20.67
CA ASN A 21 3.98 -7.86 -22.07
C ASN A 21 4.22 -9.14 -22.90
N GLY A 22 4.68 -10.23 -22.27
CA GLY A 22 4.89 -11.53 -22.91
C GLY A 22 6.27 -11.74 -23.53
N SER A 23 7.17 -10.75 -23.50
CA SER A 23 8.53 -10.92 -24.01
C SER A 23 9.36 -11.86 -23.13
N VAL A 24 10.10 -12.78 -23.76
CA VAL A 24 11.05 -13.65 -23.06
C VAL A 24 12.33 -12.87 -22.76
N VAL A 25 12.65 -12.74 -21.48
CA VAL A 25 13.84 -12.03 -20.98
C VAL A 25 15.01 -12.98 -20.82
N VAL A 26 14.74 -14.15 -20.26
CA VAL A 26 15.70 -15.25 -20.10
C VAL A 26 15.02 -16.49 -20.61
N ASP A 27 15.61 -17.16 -21.61
CA ASP A 27 15.08 -18.41 -22.14
C ASP A 27 15.29 -19.58 -21.16
N TYR A 28 14.59 -20.69 -21.36
CA TYR A 28 14.62 -21.86 -20.48
C TYR A 28 16.05 -22.34 -20.23
N THR A 29 16.57 -22.00 -19.06
CA THR A 29 17.94 -22.27 -18.65
C THR A 29 17.94 -23.25 -17.48
N LEU A 30 18.91 -24.16 -17.45
CA LEU A 30 19.06 -25.14 -16.39
C LEU A 30 19.37 -24.42 -15.06
N ALA A 31 18.53 -24.62 -14.04
CA ALA A 31 18.79 -24.18 -12.69
C ALA A 31 19.69 -25.19 -11.97
N THR A 32 20.82 -24.72 -11.45
CA THR A 32 21.62 -25.52 -10.51
C THR A 32 20.92 -25.58 -9.15
N PRO A 33 21.17 -26.62 -8.33
CA PRO A 33 20.79 -26.60 -6.93
C PRO A 33 21.26 -25.29 -6.28
N ASP A 34 20.38 -24.66 -5.50
CA ASP A 34 20.61 -23.38 -4.80
C ASP A 34 20.81 -22.13 -5.68
N LEU A 35 20.49 -22.21 -6.98
CA LEU A 35 20.53 -21.04 -7.85
C LEU A 35 19.61 -19.91 -7.34
N ALA A 36 20.20 -18.75 -7.05
CA ALA A 36 19.46 -17.52 -6.83
C ALA A 36 19.26 -16.80 -8.17
N ILE A 37 18.01 -16.71 -8.62
CA ILE A 37 17.65 -16.02 -9.85
C ILE A 37 17.63 -14.52 -9.58
N VAL A 38 18.44 -13.78 -10.32
CA VAL A 38 18.39 -12.31 -10.36
C VAL A 38 17.22 -11.92 -11.27
N LEU A 39 16.29 -11.16 -10.72
CA LEU A 39 15.12 -10.69 -11.46
C LEU A 39 15.46 -9.35 -12.13
N PRO A 40 14.91 -9.07 -13.33
CA PRO A 40 15.08 -7.78 -13.99
C PRO A 40 14.43 -6.63 -13.20
N GLU A 41 14.83 -5.40 -13.52
CA GLU A 41 14.30 -4.16 -12.92
C GLU A 41 12.95 -3.71 -13.51
N PHE A 42 12.14 -4.67 -13.98
CA PHE A 42 10.79 -4.46 -14.51
C PHE A 42 9.86 -5.63 -14.12
N PRO A 43 8.53 -5.45 -14.16
CA PRO A 43 7.60 -6.49 -13.74
C PRO A 43 7.72 -7.75 -14.58
N CYS A 44 7.84 -8.90 -13.91
CA CYS A 44 8.11 -10.18 -14.57
C CYS A 44 7.51 -11.38 -13.83
N GLN A 45 7.41 -12.50 -14.52
CA GLN A 45 7.08 -13.81 -13.96
C GLN A 45 8.21 -14.80 -14.26
N VAL A 46 8.40 -15.75 -13.35
CA VAL A 46 9.32 -16.87 -13.53
C VAL A 46 8.48 -18.10 -13.86
N LEU A 47 8.74 -18.70 -15.01
CA LEU A 47 8.16 -19.98 -15.41
C LEU A 47 9.19 -21.07 -15.14
N ALA A 48 8.75 -22.23 -14.65
CA ALA A 48 9.65 -23.34 -14.41
C ALA A 48 8.99 -24.69 -14.72
N TYR A 49 9.79 -25.63 -15.19
CA TYR A 49 9.41 -27.04 -15.28
C TYR A 49 10.57 -27.92 -14.83
N SER A 50 10.23 -29.15 -14.45
CA SER A 50 11.20 -30.19 -14.08
C SER A 50 11.22 -31.30 -15.13
N THR A 51 12.38 -31.91 -15.31
CA THR A 51 12.58 -33.06 -16.19
C THR A 51 13.46 -34.10 -15.51
N LYS A 52 13.23 -35.37 -15.83
CA LYS A 52 14.03 -36.50 -15.38
C LYS A 52 14.15 -37.49 -16.53
N VAL A 53 15.34 -38.05 -16.72
CA VAL A 53 15.60 -39.03 -17.79
C VAL A 53 14.57 -40.17 -17.72
N GLY A 54 13.93 -40.45 -18.85
CA GLY A 54 12.92 -41.50 -18.97
C GLY A 54 11.51 -41.11 -18.49
N LEU A 55 11.27 -39.86 -18.12
CA LEU A 55 9.96 -39.33 -17.77
C LEU A 55 9.61 -38.10 -18.63
N ASP A 56 8.31 -37.84 -18.79
CA ASP A 56 7.82 -36.61 -19.41
C ASP A 56 8.15 -35.39 -18.55
N LYS A 57 8.23 -34.22 -19.21
CA LYS A 57 8.39 -32.94 -18.52
C LYS A 57 7.17 -32.70 -17.61
N SER A 58 7.40 -32.10 -16.44
CA SER A 58 6.29 -31.61 -15.63
C SER A 58 5.53 -30.49 -16.36
N PRO A 59 4.26 -30.23 -16.00
CA PRO A 59 3.60 -29.00 -16.41
C PRO A 59 4.45 -27.78 -16.04
N VAL A 60 4.42 -26.75 -16.91
CA VAL A 60 5.05 -25.47 -16.63
C VAL A 60 4.28 -24.80 -15.50
N THR A 61 4.98 -24.44 -14.43
CA THR A 61 4.44 -23.66 -13.32
C THR A 61 4.88 -22.22 -13.45
N THR A 62 3.95 -21.30 -13.28
CA THR A 62 4.20 -19.85 -13.35
C THR A 62 4.19 -19.26 -11.95
N SER A 63 5.18 -18.44 -11.62
CA SER A 63 5.21 -17.69 -10.37
C SER A 63 4.09 -16.63 -10.34
N ASN A 64 3.82 -16.10 -9.15
CA ASN A 64 3.13 -14.81 -9.07
C ASN A 64 3.95 -13.72 -9.78
N LEU A 65 3.27 -12.63 -10.13
CA LEU A 65 3.92 -11.44 -10.65
C LEU A 65 4.92 -10.88 -9.62
N TYR A 66 6.16 -10.71 -10.04
CA TYR A 66 7.13 -9.87 -9.35
C TYR A 66 6.96 -8.45 -9.85
N ASP A 67 6.22 -7.62 -9.11
CA ASP A 67 6.04 -6.20 -9.45
C ASP A 67 7.28 -5.40 -9.05
N ILE A 68 8.29 -5.44 -9.91
CA ILE A 68 9.56 -4.73 -9.74
C ILE A 68 9.51 -3.53 -10.67
N ARG A 69 9.31 -2.33 -10.14
CA ARG A 69 9.29 -1.12 -10.98
C ARG A 69 9.73 0.12 -10.22
N ALA A 70 10.15 1.09 -11.01
CA ALA A 70 10.31 2.47 -10.59
C ALA A 70 9.04 3.23 -11.01
N SER A 71 8.11 3.42 -10.09
CA SER A 71 6.95 4.29 -10.32
C SER A 71 7.39 5.75 -10.24
N LYS A 72 7.02 6.53 -11.25
CA LYS A 72 7.28 7.98 -11.32
C LYS A 72 6.52 8.75 -10.24
N TYR A 73 5.27 8.33 -9.99
CA TYR A 73 4.37 8.98 -9.05
C TYR A 73 3.91 8.04 -7.92
N MET A 74 3.64 8.66 -6.79
CA MET A 74 2.92 8.10 -5.65
C MET A 74 1.69 8.95 -5.35
N TYR A 75 0.55 8.32 -5.08
CA TYR A 75 -0.69 8.98 -4.70
C TYR A 75 -0.99 8.73 -3.23
N LEU A 76 -1.02 9.80 -2.42
CA LEU A 76 -1.31 9.71 -1.00
C LEU A 76 -2.82 9.74 -0.74
N VAL A 77 -3.30 8.75 0.00
CA VAL A 77 -4.72 8.55 0.31
C VAL A 77 -5.15 9.50 1.43
N PRO A 78 -6.05 10.46 1.18
CA PRO A 78 -6.41 11.49 2.15
C PRO A 78 -7.37 10.93 3.20
N TYR A 79 -7.15 11.30 4.47
CA TYR A 79 -7.97 10.83 5.58
C TYR A 79 -8.38 11.96 6.51
N TYR A 80 -7.59 12.26 7.54
CA TYR A 80 -7.93 13.22 8.60
C TYR A 80 -6.71 14.06 8.95
N ASN A 81 -6.82 15.38 8.81
CA ASN A 81 -5.67 16.29 8.91
C ASN A 81 -5.46 16.88 10.31
N GLY A 82 -6.28 16.50 11.30
CA GLY A 82 -6.27 17.06 12.65
C GLY A 82 -7.42 18.01 12.96
N ALA A 83 -8.07 18.55 11.92
CA ALA A 83 -9.30 19.33 12.05
C ALA A 83 -10.48 18.52 11.51
N ASP A 84 -10.38 18.10 10.25
CA ASP A 84 -11.47 17.47 9.50
C ASP A 84 -11.01 16.30 8.63
N PHE A 85 -11.96 15.46 8.24
CA PHE A 85 -11.76 14.53 7.13
C PHE A 85 -11.69 15.30 5.81
N HIS A 86 -10.70 15.00 4.97
CA HIS A 86 -10.46 15.76 3.74
C HIS A 86 -10.39 14.87 2.49
N GLY A 87 -10.61 15.49 1.32
CA GLY A 87 -10.49 14.87 0.00
C GLY A 87 -9.24 15.29 -0.78
N LYS A 88 -8.19 15.78 -0.10
CA LYS A 88 -6.97 16.29 -0.77
C LYS A 88 -6.06 15.16 -1.26
N LEU A 89 -6.48 14.48 -2.32
CA LEU A 89 -5.68 13.44 -2.96
C LEU A 89 -4.40 14.07 -3.53
N THR A 90 -3.24 13.56 -3.09
CA THR A 90 -1.96 14.22 -3.35
C THR A 90 -1.05 13.34 -4.21
N ARG A 91 -0.65 13.83 -5.39
CA ARG A 91 0.34 13.21 -6.28
C ARG A 91 1.74 13.73 -5.92
N VAL A 92 2.67 12.83 -5.64
CA VAL A 92 4.08 13.12 -5.35
C VAL A 92 4.95 12.50 -6.44
N LYS A 93 5.79 13.32 -7.07
CA LYS A 93 6.79 12.89 -8.05
C LYS A 93 8.06 12.38 -7.33
N LEU A 94 8.47 11.15 -7.64
CA LEU A 94 9.48 10.41 -6.87
C LEU A 94 10.90 10.53 -7.42
N ASP A 95 11.03 10.75 -8.72
CA ASP A 95 12.25 10.70 -9.54
C ASP A 95 12.93 12.08 -9.71
N VAL A 96 12.76 12.97 -8.73
CA VAL A 96 13.23 14.37 -8.83
C VAL A 96 14.69 14.56 -8.40
N GLN A 97 15.32 15.54 -9.03
CA GLN A 97 16.63 16.07 -8.66
C GLN A 97 16.47 17.29 -7.75
N GLY A 98 17.35 17.40 -6.74
CA GLY A 98 17.30 18.50 -5.79
C GLY A 98 17.53 19.87 -6.43
N LYS A 99 16.87 20.93 -5.94
CA LYS A 99 17.13 22.33 -6.31
C LYS A 99 18.22 22.92 -5.42
N LYS A 100 19.46 22.83 -5.91
CA LYS A 100 20.65 23.46 -5.29
C LYS A 100 21.03 24.73 -6.04
N ARG A 101 21.68 25.69 -5.36
CA ARG A 101 22.24 26.91 -5.98
C ARG A 101 23.76 26.76 -6.12
N PRO A 102 24.36 27.19 -7.24
CA PRO A 102 23.76 27.82 -8.43
C PRO A 102 23.26 26.83 -9.49
N ARG A 103 23.44 25.52 -9.30
CA ARG A 103 23.03 24.47 -10.27
C ARG A 103 22.17 23.40 -9.58
N PRO A 104 21.20 22.81 -10.30
CA PRO A 104 20.46 21.64 -9.82
C PRO A 104 21.38 20.51 -9.35
N SER A 105 20.91 19.72 -8.40
CA SER A 105 21.57 18.49 -7.97
C SER A 105 21.63 17.52 -9.15
N LEU A 106 22.76 16.87 -9.38
CA LEU A 106 22.88 15.82 -10.41
C LEU A 106 22.44 14.44 -9.90
N VAL A 107 21.96 14.39 -8.66
CA VAL A 107 21.56 13.16 -7.98
C VAL A 107 20.10 13.25 -7.53
N LEU A 108 19.48 12.09 -7.39
CA LEU A 108 18.14 11.91 -6.89
C LEU A 108 18.03 12.44 -5.44
N GLU A 109 17.31 13.54 -5.20
CA GLU A 109 17.28 14.21 -3.89
C GLU A 109 16.06 15.14 -3.73
N PHE A 110 15.47 15.18 -2.54
CA PHE A 110 14.34 16.07 -2.22
C PHE A 110 14.75 17.45 -1.66
N THR A 111 16.01 17.89 -1.82
CA THR A 111 16.48 19.16 -1.23
C THR A 111 16.14 20.38 -2.07
N ASP A 112 15.35 21.29 -1.50
CA ASP A 112 15.17 22.67 -1.99
C ASP A 112 15.76 23.69 -1.02
N LEU A 113 16.93 24.27 -1.35
CA LEU A 113 17.58 25.26 -0.49
C LEU A 113 16.76 26.54 -0.25
N GLU A 114 15.70 26.78 -1.03
CA GLU A 114 14.81 27.93 -0.87
C GLU A 114 13.69 27.68 0.15
N THR A 115 13.51 26.42 0.56
CA THR A 115 12.47 26.00 1.50
C THR A 115 13.00 25.89 2.92
N PHE A 116 12.10 25.89 3.90
CA PHE A 116 12.47 25.77 5.30
C PHE A 116 13.14 24.42 5.56
N PHE A 117 14.36 24.44 6.10
CA PHE A 117 15.23 23.28 6.31
C PHE A 117 15.48 22.40 5.07
N GLY A 118 15.29 22.93 3.87
CA GLY A 118 15.59 22.20 2.65
C GLY A 118 14.76 20.95 2.42
N ILE A 119 13.53 20.91 2.95
CA ILE A 119 12.60 19.77 2.86
C ILE A 119 11.26 20.12 2.23
N GLY A 120 11.02 21.38 1.88
CA GLY A 120 9.82 21.74 1.16
C GLY A 120 9.86 21.21 -0.28
N PRO A 121 8.70 21.06 -0.94
CA PRO A 121 8.64 20.55 -2.29
C PRO A 121 9.10 21.59 -3.32
N PHE A 122 9.65 21.13 -4.44
CA PHE A 122 9.90 21.97 -5.60
C PHE A 122 8.61 22.27 -6.37
N GLN A 123 8.70 23.22 -7.31
CA GLN A 123 7.66 23.41 -8.31
C GLN A 123 7.37 22.09 -9.05
N ASP A 124 6.08 21.75 -9.15
CA ASP A 124 5.54 20.53 -9.78
C ASP A 124 5.94 19.19 -9.15
N GLN A 125 6.65 19.17 -8.01
CA GLN A 125 6.95 17.92 -7.31
C GLN A 125 5.69 17.35 -6.62
N VAL A 126 4.82 18.22 -6.11
CA VAL A 126 3.60 17.87 -5.40
C VAL A 126 2.42 18.57 -6.07
N GLN A 127 1.38 17.80 -6.38
CA GLN A 127 0.12 18.28 -6.93
C GLN A 127 -1.05 17.73 -6.13
N VAL A 128 -2.10 18.54 -5.97
CA VAL A 128 -3.24 18.22 -5.12
C VAL A 128 -4.53 18.30 -5.92
N LEU A 129 -5.30 17.22 -5.92
CA LEU A 129 -6.66 17.18 -6.41
C LEU A 129 -7.61 17.25 -5.20
N ASN A 130 -8.44 18.30 -5.14
CA ASN A 130 -9.40 18.48 -4.06
C ASN A 130 -10.72 17.77 -4.39
N LEU A 131 -10.85 16.51 -3.98
CA LEU A 131 -12.04 15.69 -4.23
C LEU A 131 -13.29 16.26 -3.54
N THR A 132 -13.13 16.85 -2.35
CA THR A 132 -14.24 17.49 -1.62
C THR A 132 -14.80 18.74 -2.30
N ALA A 133 -14.04 19.37 -3.21
CA ALA A 133 -14.55 20.44 -4.06
C ALA A 133 -15.40 19.93 -5.23
N LEU A 134 -15.25 18.65 -5.60
CA LEU A 134 -16.03 18.00 -6.65
C LEU A 134 -17.32 17.40 -6.08
N ASP A 135 -17.22 16.70 -4.94
CA ASP A 135 -18.35 16.20 -4.15
C ASP A 135 -17.97 16.25 -2.66
N PRO A 136 -18.73 16.96 -1.80
CA PRO A 136 -18.42 17.08 -0.37
C PRO A 136 -18.29 15.76 0.40
N ARG A 137 -18.86 14.67 -0.13
CA ARG A 137 -18.80 13.33 0.49
C ARG A 137 -17.46 12.62 0.24
N MET A 138 -16.68 13.07 -0.75
CA MET A 138 -15.42 12.45 -1.19
C MET A 138 -14.24 12.80 -0.27
N ALA A 139 -14.34 12.38 0.98
CA ALA A 139 -13.32 12.57 2.01
C ALA A 139 -13.11 11.29 2.83
N GLY A 140 -11.96 11.18 3.47
CA GLY A 140 -11.80 10.21 4.56
C GLY A 140 -11.65 8.76 4.10
N TYR A 141 -10.63 8.52 3.27
CA TYR A 141 -10.29 7.23 2.73
C TYR A 141 -9.14 6.57 3.51
N TYR A 142 -9.09 5.24 3.52
CA TYR A 142 -8.10 4.51 4.32
C TYR A 142 -7.10 3.69 3.50
N ASP A 143 -7.49 3.34 2.27
CA ASP A 143 -6.66 2.57 1.36
C ASP A 143 -7.02 2.90 -0.09
N GLY A 144 -6.23 2.40 -1.04
CA GLY A 144 -6.54 2.52 -2.46
C GLY A 144 -5.74 1.53 -3.31
N PHE A 145 -6.20 1.32 -4.54
CA PHE A 145 -5.44 0.60 -5.56
C PHE A 145 -5.60 1.28 -6.91
N SER A 146 -4.62 1.14 -7.79
CA SER A 146 -4.73 1.64 -9.16
C SER A 146 -4.74 0.52 -10.20
N VAL A 147 -5.43 0.80 -11.30
CA VAL A 147 -5.61 -0.12 -12.43
C VAL A 147 -5.43 0.66 -13.71
N VAL A 148 -4.66 0.12 -14.65
CA VAL A 148 -4.62 0.61 -16.03
C VAL A 148 -5.66 -0.16 -16.82
N SER A 149 -6.61 0.54 -17.43
CA SER A 149 -7.65 -0.08 -18.26
C SER A 149 -7.96 0.78 -19.48
N THR A 150 -8.47 0.13 -20.52
CA THR A 150 -8.94 0.82 -21.73
C THR A 150 -10.44 1.03 -21.63
N THR A 151 -10.87 2.28 -21.62
CA THR A 151 -12.28 2.68 -21.70
C THR A 151 -12.59 3.09 -23.13
N SER A 152 -13.71 2.61 -23.69
CA SER A 152 -14.16 3.02 -25.03
C SER A 152 -15.14 4.18 -24.91
N TYR A 153 -14.90 5.25 -25.65
CA TYR A 153 -15.74 6.45 -25.68
C TYR A 153 -16.43 6.62 -27.03
N VAL A 154 -17.60 7.26 -27.01
CA VAL A 154 -18.28 7.80 -28.19
C VAL A 154 -17.93 9.28 -28.30
N ASN A 155 -17.40 9.68 -29.47
CA ASN A 155 -17.17 11.07 -29.82
C ASN A 155 -18.42 11.65 -30.47
N VAL A 156 -19.08 12.55 -29.76
CA VAL A 156 -20.41 13.06 -30.11
C VAL A 156 -20.47 14.58 -29.98
N SER A 157 -21.11 15.24 -30.95
CA SER A 157 -21.55 16.62 -30.82
C SER A 157 -22.97 16.59 -30.24
N LEU A 158 -23.12 17.21 -29.06
CA LEU A 158 -24.40 17.28 -28.37
C LEU A 158 -25.29 18.32 -29.06
N GLU A 159 -26.59 18.02 -29.17
CA GLU A 159 -27.61 18.95 -29.66
C GLU A 159 -27.53 20.32 -28.95
N SER A 160 -27.18 20.32 -27.66
CA SER A 160 -27.10 21.52 -26.81
C SER A 160 -25.94 22.47 -27.12
N TYR A 161 -24.96 22.08 -27.95
CA TYR A 161 -23.83 22.95 -28.25
C TYR A 161 -24.16 24.05 -29.27
N ASP A 162 -25.27 23.93 -30.01
CA ASP A 162 -25.65 24.79 -31.14
C ASP A 162 -24.56 24.93 -32.24
N ASP A 163 -23.46 24.19 -32.12
CA ASP A 163 -22.25 24.24 -32.92
C ASP A 163 -21.71 22.81 -33.13
N LEU A 164 -21.84 22.30 -34.35
CA LEU A 164 -21.40 20.96 -34.76
C LEU A 164 -19.87 20.78 -34.77
N SER A 165 -19.10 21.83 -34.48
CA SER A 165 -17.65 21.74 -34.28
C SER A 165 -17.25 21.43 -32.83
N GLN A 166 -18.20 21.44 -31.90
CA GLN A 166 -17.98 21.07 -30.50
C GLN A 166 -18.30 19.59 -30.29
N TRP A 167 -17.34 18.89 -29.67
CA TRP A 167 -17.33 17.43 -29.57
C TRP A 167 -16.96 17.01 -28.18
N THR A 168 -17.70 16.09 -27.58
CA THR A 168 -17.40 15.52 -26.26
C THR A 168 -17.24 14.01 -26.32
N LEU A 169 -16.42 13.48 -25.41
CA LEU A 169 -16.25 12.04 -25.23
C LEU A 169 -17.15 11.56 -24.11
N ILE A 170 -18.07 10.65 -24.43
CA ILE A 170 -18.96 10.00 -23.47
C ILE A 170 -18.61 8.52 -23.40
N ASP A 171 -18.50 7.97 -22.19
CA ASP A 171 -18.24 6.53 -22.02
C ASP A 171 -19.32 5.73 -22.78
N SER A 172 -18.88 4.88 -23.69
CA SER A 172 -19.74 4.08 -24.56
C SER A 172 -20.72 3.19 -23.78
N ALA A 173 -20.36 2.75 -22.58
CA ALA A 173 -21.24 1.94 -21.73
C ALA A 173 -22.44 2.76 -21.20
N THR A 174 -22.24 4.07 -21.03
CA THR A 174 -23.25 5.01 -20.50
C THR A 174 -24.01 5.75 -21.59
N TYR A 175 -23.46 5.84 -22.81
CA TYR A 175 -24.07 6.58 -23.90
C TYR A 175 -25.45 5.99 -24.25
N ARG A 176 -26.40 6.88 -24.50
CA ARG A 176 -27.74 6.55 -24.99
C ARG A 176 -27.94 7.32 -26.28
N GLU A 177 -28.23 6.62 -27.38
CA GLU A 177 -28.43 7.26 -28.67
C GLU A 177 -29.56 8.29 -28.60
N ASN A 178 -29.28 9.50 -29.09
CA ASN A 178 -30.25 10.57 -29.25
C ASN A 178 -30.21 11.03 -30.71
N PRO A 179 -31.34 11.02 -31.44
CA PRO A 179 -31.40 11.50 -32.83
C PRO A 179 -30.91 12.95 -33.04
N GLY A 180 -30.94 13.80 -32.00
CA GLY A 180 -30.42 15.18 -32.07
C GLY A 180 -28.89 15.29 -31.97
N ASN A 181 -28.21 14.21 -31.59
CA ASN A 181 -26.75 14.19 -31.47
C ASN A 181 -26.10 13.77 -32.80
N THR A 182 -24.95 14.37 -33.15
CA THR A 182 -24.14 13.91 -34.28
C THR A 182 -22.98 13.07 -33.76
N ILE A 183 -22.84 11.83 -34.22
CA ILE A 183 -21.74 10.94 -33.83
C ILE A 183 -20.62 11.03 -34.87
N PHE A 184 -19.43 11.46 -34.45
CA PHE A 184 -18.24 11.51 -35.32
C PHE A 184 -17.50 10.18 -35.34
N ASN A 185 -17.30 9.59 -34.15
CA ASN A 185 -16.70 8.27 -33.99
C ASN A 185 -17.39 7.54 -32.84
N ASN A 186 -17.89 6.33 -33.10
CA ASN A 186 -18.59 5.52 -32.11
C ASN A 186 -17.65 4.65 -31.25
N ASN A 187 -16.34 4.64 -31.53
CA ASN A 187 -15.36 3.92 -30.75
C ASN A 187 -14.01 4.65 -30.70
N VAL A 188 -13.78 5.32 -29.57
CA VAL A 188 -12.52 5.98 -29.23
C VAL A 188 -11.94 5.29 -27.99
N PRO A 189 -11.06 4.28 -28.16
CA PRO A 189 -10.44 3.61 -27.02
C PRO A 189 -9.38 4.52 -26.39
N ILE A 190 -9.49 4.75 -25.09
CA ILE A 190 -8.51 5.49 -24.29
C ILE A 190 -8.00 4.58 -23.19
N THR A 191 -6.68 4.35 -23.18
CA THR A 191 -6.01 3.60 -22.11
C THR A 191 -5.45 4.58 -21.10
N GLU A 192 -5.86 4.44 -19.86
CA GLU A 192 -5.44 5.32 -18.78
C GLU A 192 -5.47 4.61 -17.43
N GLU A 193 -4.84 5.24 -16.45
CA GLU A 193 -4.78 4.73 -15.09
C GLU A 193 -5.88 5.35 -14.22
N HIS A 194 -6.56 4.48 -13.50
CA HIS A 194 -7.62 4.81 -12.56
C HIS A 194 -7.18 4.48 -11.14
N LEU A 195 -7.47 5.37 -10.20
CA LEU A 195 -7.29 5.14 -8.77
C LEU A 195 -8.64 4.89 -8.11
N TYR A 196 -8.78 3.77 -7.42
CA TYR A 196 -9.95 3.44 -6.61
C TYR A 196 -9.61 3.64 -5.13
N LEU A 197 -10.44 4.38 -4.41
CA LEU A 197 -10.24 4.72 -3.01
C LEU A 197 -11.25 4.00 -2.11
N SER A 198 -10.75 3.37 -1.06
CA SER A 198 -11.53 2.67 -0.05
C SER A 198 -12.05 3.66 1.00
N PRO A 199 -13.38 3.87 1.09
CA PRO A 199 -13.96 4.81 2.04
C PRO A 199 -13.93 4.23 3.45
N TYR A 200 -13.64 5.07 4.44
CA TYR A 200 -13.73 4.66 5.84
C TYR A 200 -14.69 5.55 6.61
N MET A 201 -14.34 6.81 6.83
CA MET A 201 -15.14 7.73 7.65
C MET A 201 -14.94 9.15 7.16
N ASN A 202 -16.01 9.93 7.08
CA ASN A 202 -15.98 11.36 6.76
C ASN A 202 -16.69 12.18 7.86
N GLY A 203 -16.90 13.48 7.63
CA GLY A 203 -17.57 14.35 8.60
C GLY A 203 -19.01 13.95 8.94
N GLY A 204 -19.64 13.06 8.17
CA GLY A 204 -20.98 12.52 8.41
C GLY A 204 -21.02 11.15 9.10
N GLY A 205 -19.88 10.52 9.39
CA GLY A 205 -19.80 9.16 9.95
C GLY A 205 -19.09 8.17 9.02
N TYR A 206 -19.29 6.87 9.23
CA TYR A 206 -18.71 5.85 8.34
C TYR A 206 -19.28 5.98 6.92
N SER A 207 -18.41 5.83 5.93
CA SER A 207 -18.78 6.02 4.52
C SER A 207 -18.69 4.71 3.73
N GLY A 208 -19.64 4.51 2.82
CA GLY A 208 -19.67 3.45 1.81
C GLY A 208 -19.38 3.94 0.39
N LEU A 209 -18.93 5.19 0.24
CA LEU A 209 -18.76 5.85 -1.06
C LEU A 209 -17.40 5.53 -1.70
N VAL A 210 -17.33 4.43 -2.46
CA VAL A 210 -16.14 4.08 -3.23
C VAL A 210 -15.95 5.11 -4.34
N THR A 211 -14.73 5.62 -4.47
CA THR A 211 -14.41 6.69 -5.43
C THR A 211 -13.39 6.20 -6.44
N LYS A 212 -13.73 6.29 -7.72
CA LYS A 212 -12.81 6.11 -8.84
C LYS A 212 -12.37 7.48 -9.34
N VAL A 213 -11.07 7.73 -9.39
CA VAL A 213 -10.45 8.94 -9.90
C VAL A 213 -9.66 8.59 -11.15
N TYR A 214 -9.87 9.34 -12.23
CA TYR A 214 -9.08 9.20 -13.45
C TYR A 214 -7.83 10.06 -13.30
N LEU A 215 -6.63 9.46 -13.37
CA LEU A 215 -5.42 10.15 -12.95
C LEU A 215 -4.99 11.30 -13.87
N ARG A 216 -5.55 11.38 -15.08
CA ARG A 216 -5.50 12.58 -15.94
C ARG A 216 -6.05 13.85 -15.27
N ALA A 217 -6.86 13.71 -14.21
CA ALA A 217 -7.38 14.83 -13.42
C ALA A 217 -6.27 15.76 -12.89
N PHE A 218 -5.08 15.23 -12.63
CA PHE A 218 -3.95 16.03 -12.15
C PHE A 218 -3.34 16.92 -13.24
N ASP A 219 -3.64 16.63 -14.50
CA ASP A 219 -3.15 17.35 -15.68
C ASP A 219 -4.29 18.11 -16.38
N ALA A 220 -5.38 18.39 -15.66
CA ALA A 220 -6.61 18.98 -16.19
C ALA A 220 -6.42 20.30 -16.95
N SER A 221 -5.40 21.11 -16.60
CA SER A 221 -5.07 22.34 -17.33
C SER A 221 -4.59 22.11 -18.76
N THR A 222 -4.17 20.89 -19.08
CA THR A 222 -3.71 20.49 -20.42
C THR A 222 -4.76 19.66 -21.17
N LEU A 223 -5.86 19.31 -20.50
CA LEU A 223 -6.92 18.53 -21.11
C LEU A 223 -7.74 19.37 -22.10
N PRO A 224 -8.18 18.79 -23.23
CA PRO A 224 -9.12 19.45 -24.11
C PRO A 224 -10.42 19.84 -23.38
N PRO A 225 -11.07 20.97 -23.76
CA PRO A 225 -12.25 21.51 -23.07
C PRO A 225 -13.49 20.58 -23.02
N PHE A 226 -13.45 19.45 -23.73
CA PHE A 226 -14.54 18.47 -23.81
C PHE A 226 -14.11 17.07 -23.36
N SER A 227 -13.27 17.01 -22.33
CA SER A 227 -12.78 15.76 -21.77
C SER A 227 -13.85 15.04 -20.93
N PRO A 228 -13.83 13.69 -20.90
CA PRO A 228 -14.79 12.92 -20.11
C PRO A 228 -14.66 13.22 -18.60
N PRO A 229 -15.67 12.89 -17.78
CA PRO A 229 -15.63 13.07 -16.33
C PRO A 229 -14.38 12.46 -15.70
N VAL A 230 -13.70 13.23 -14.85
CA VAL A 230 -12.41 12.84 -14.23
C VAL A 230 -12.57 12.07 -12.92
N TYR A 231 -13.80 11.74 -12.54
CA TYR A 231 -14.11 10.88 -11.40
C TYR A 231 -15.47 10.18 -11.59
N SER A 232 -15.72 9.13 -10.81
CA SER A 232 -17.02 8.49 -10.66
C SER A 232 -17.12 7.86 -9.27
N ILE A 233 -18.34 7.65 -8.78
CA ILE A 233 -18.60 7.14 -7.43
C ILE A 233 -19.51 5.92 -7.47
N LEU A 234 -19.35 5.03 -6.48
CA LEU A 234 -20.22 3.89 -6.24
C LEU A 234 -20.58 3.87 -4.75
N ASP A 235 -21.85 4.10 -4.43
CA ASP A 235 -22.33 4.18 -3.05
C ASP A 235 -22.87 2.83 -2.58
N LEU A 236 -22.04 2.07 -1.86
CA LEU A 236 -22.37 0.72 -1.42
C LEU A 236 -23.54 0.68 -0.43
N THR A 237 -23.88 1.80 0.21
CA THR A 237 -25.01 1.88 1.16
C THR A 237 -26.37 1.70 0.48
N GLN A 238 -26.43 1.90 -0.85
CA GLN A 238 -27.62 1.62 -1.64
C GLN A 238 -27.86 0.12 -1.87
N LEU A 239 -26.83 -0.71 -1.70
CA LEU A 239 -26.95 -2.16 -1.73
C LEU A 239 -27.31 -2.70 -0.35
N ASP A 240 -26.59 -2.24 0.67
CA ASP A 240 -26.82 -2.58 2.08
C ASP A 240 -26.31 -1.42 2.94
N PRO A 241 -27.16 -0.78 3.80
CA PRO A 241 -26.78 0.35 4.63
C PRO A 241 -25.57 0.11 5.54
N ASP A 242 -25.28 -1.15 5.89
CA ASP A 242 -24.14 -1.50 6.72
C ASP A 242 -22.80 -1.46 5.99
N LEU A 243 -22.78 -1.34 4.65
CA LEU A 243 -21.57 -1.37 3.84
C LEU A 243 -20.82 -0.03 3.90
N THR A 244 -20.24 0.24 5.06
CA THR A 244 -19.41 1.42 5.35
C THR A 244 -18.16 1.01 6.13
N GLY A 245 -17.15 1.88 6.19
CA GLY A 245 -15.99 1.68 7.07
C GLY A 245 -15.00 0.60 6.60
N PHE A 246 -14.54 0.75 5.37
CA PHE A 246 -13.59 -0.15 4.73
C PHE A 246 -12.14 0.30 4.99
N VAL A 247 -11.33 -0.60 5.55
CA VAL A 247 -9.95 -0.30 5.97
C VAL A 247 -8.91 -0.75 4.94
N SER A 248 -9.30 -1.58 3.99
CA SER A 248 -8.39 -2.12 2.99
C SER A 248 -9.11 -2.46 1.71
N CYS A 249 -8.39 -2.33 0.61
CA CYS A 249 -8.86 -2.75 -0.70
C CYS A 249 -7.74 -3.31 -1.55
N PHE A 250 -8.07 -4.16 -2.51
CA PHE A 250 -7.13 -4.72 -3.47
C PHE A 250 -7.84 -5.07 -4.76
N THR A 251 -7.07 -5.39 -5.79
CA THR A 251 -7.61 -5.82 -7.08
C THR A 251 -7.07 -7.19 -7.48
N ARG A 252 -7.89 -7.96 -8.20
CA ARG A 252 -7.48 -9.15 -8.92
C ARG A 252 -8.34 -9.27 -10.18
N ASN A 253 -7.69 -9.51 -11.32
CA ASN A 253 -8.35 -9.51 -12.63
C ASN A 253 -9.13 -8.20 -12.85
N ASN A 254 -10.40 -8.27 -13.23
CA ASN A 254 -11.27 -7.11 -13.43
C ASN A 254 -12.06 -6.71 -12.16
N PHE A 255 -11.72 -7.24 -10.99
CA PHE A 255 -12.48 -7.00 -9.76
C PHE A 255 -11.68 -6.14 -8.77
N GLY A 256 -12.37 -5.20 -8.14
CA GLY A 256 -11.94 -4.52 -6.92
C GLY A 256 -12.59 -5.16 -5.70
N TYR A 257 -11.84 -5.30 -4.60
CA TYR A 257 -12.32 -5.89 -3.36
C TYR A 257 -12.15 -4.89 -2.23
N PHE A 258 -13.17 -4.73 -1.39
CA PHE A 258 -13.18 -3.81 -0.26
C PHE A 258 -13.48 -4.59 1.02
N VAL A 259 -12.59 -4.46 2.01
CA VAL A 259 -12.67 -5.20 3.28
C VAL A 259 -13.15 -4.28 4.39
N GLN A 260 -14.34 -4.59 4.91
CA GLN A 260 -14.93 -3.87 6.01
C GLN A 260 -14.15 -4.17 7.29
N ARG A 261 -13.99 -3.14 8.12
CA ARG A 261 -13.49 -3.32 9.50
C ARG A 261 -14.59 -3.06 10.50
N ASN A 262 -15.24 -1.90 10.42
CA ASN A 262 -16.19 -1.45 11.41
C ASN A 262 -17.06 -0.33 10.87
N ASN A 263 -18.29 -0.26 11.32
CA ASN A 263 -19.28 0.74 10.97
C ASN A 263 -19.98 1.27 12.25
N ASP A 264 -21.08 2.01 12.08
CA ASP A 264 -21.87 2.54 13.20
C ASP A 264 -22.47 1.43 14.09
N ASN A 265 -22.59 0.20 13.58
CA ASN A 265 -23.11 -0.96 14.29
C ASN A 265 -22.02 -1.80 14.99
N GLY A 266 -20.74 -1.43 14.86
CA GLY A 266 -19.62 -2.11 15.52
C GLY A 266 -18.62 -2.73 14.53
N LEU A 267 -18.00 -3.84 14.92
CA LEU A 267 -17.05 -4.56 14.05
C LEU A 267 -17.83 -5.29 12.95
N GLY A 268 -17.39 -5.10 11.69
CA GLY A 268 -17.99 -5.73 10.52
C GLY A 268 -17.10 -6.82 9.92
N GLY A 269 -17.73 -7.79 9.25
CA GLY A 269 -17.07 -8.92 8.60
C GLY A 269 -17.31 -9.02 7.09
N LYS A 270 -17.88 -7.97 6.45
CA LYS A 270 -18.27 -8.02 5.04
C LYS A 270 -17.11 -7.70 4.10
N VAL A 271 -17.01 -8.45 3.01
CA VAL A 271 -16.12 -8.17 1.87
C VAL A 271 -16.98 -7.88 0.66
N VAL A 272 -16.72 -6.77 -0.02
CA VAL A 272 -17.44 -6.40 -1.24
C VAL A 272 -16.53 -6.62 -2.44
N ARG A 273 -16.99 -7.42 -3.41
CA ARG A 273 -16.37 -7.58 -4.73
C ARG A 273 -17.12 -6.71 -5.73
N VAL A 274 -16.43 -5.79 -6.37
CA VAL A 274 -16.94 -4.86 -7.39
C VAL A 274 -16.34 -5.21 -8.74
N ASP A 275 -17.17 -5.43 -9.75
CA ASP A 275 -16.75 -5.52 -11.14
C ASP A 275 -16.40 -4.14 -11.67
N LEU A 276 -15.13 -3.95 -12.06
CA LEU A 276 -14.61 -2.65 -12.45
C LEU A 276 -15.14 -2.18 -13.81
N SER A 277 -15.60 -3.09 -14.69
CA SER A 277 -16.28 -2.71 -15.93
C SER A 277 -17.70 -2.20 -15.67
N GLU A 278 -18.34 -2.65 -14.60
CA GLU A 278 -19.71 -2.30 -14.22
C GLU A 278 -19.77 -1.13 -13.23
N PHE A 279 -18.63 -0.49 -12.92
CA PHE A 279 -18.55 0.57 -11.90
C PHE A 279 -19.46 1.78 -12.21
N HIS A 280 -19.86 1.97 -13.47
CA HIS A 280 -20.77 3.02 -13.91
C HIS A 280 -22.25 2.70 -13.61
N ASN A 281 -22.57 1.45 -13.27
CA ASN A 281 -23.92 0.99 -12.98
C ASN A 281 -24.27 1.11 -11.50
N ALA A 282 -25.55 0.90 -11.18
CA ALA A 282 -26.02 0.86 -9.79
C ALA A 282 -25.29 -0.25 -9.00
N PRO A 283 -25.04 -0.07 -7.69
CA PRO A 283 -24.30 -1.02 -6.86
C PRO A 283 -24.79 -2.47 -6.93
N ARG A 284 -26.10 -2.69 -7.06
CA ARG A 284 -26.71 -4.04 -7.21
C ARG A 284 -26.29 -4.79 -8.49
N LEU A 285 -25.79 -4.08 -9.50
CA LEU A 285 -25.29 -4.66 -10.76
C LEU A 285 -23.76 -4.79 -10.73
N ALA A 286 -23.09 -3.85 -10.08
CA ALA A 286 -21.64 -3.80 -10.03
C ALA A 286 -21.01 -4.66 -8.92
N ALA A 287 -21.74 -4.95 -7.84
CA ALA A 287 -21.15 -5.48 -6.61
C ALA A 287 -21.83 -6.75 -6.07
N THR A 288 -21.02 -7.59 -5.44
CA THR A 288 -21.43 -8.77 -4.65
C THR A 288 -20.84 -8.68 -3.26
N VAL A 289 -21.58 -9.11 -2.24
CA VAL A 289 -21.15 -9.08 -0.83
C VAL A 289 -20.95 -10.49 -0.32
N LEU A 290 -19.82 -10.73 0.36
CA LEU A 290 -19.54 -11.92 1.15
C LEU A 290 -19.53 -11.54 2.63
N ASP A 291 -20.45 -12.09 3.41
CA ASP A 291 -20.54 -11.86 4.85
C ASP A 291 -19.79 -12.96 5.61
N LEU A 292 -18.61 -12.64 6.12
CA LEU A 292 -17.76 -13.60 6.83
C LEU A 292 -18.24 -13.87 8.26
N GLU A 293 -18.97 -12.93 8.87
CA GLU A 293 -19.49 -13.09 10.23
C GLU A 293 -20.53 -14.21 10.28
N GLN A 294 -21.30 -14.40 9.19
CA GLN A 294 -22.25 -15.50 9.05
C GLN A 294 -21.57 -16.87 8.92
N ILE A 295 -20.31 -16.91 8.49
CA ILE A 295 -19.52 -18.15 8.37
C ILE A 295 -18.90 -18.51 9.73
N ASP A 296 -18.30 -17.53 10.39
CA ASP A 296 -17.77 -17.65 11.75
C ASP A 296 -17.80 -16.27 12.42
N GLY A 297 -18.52 -16.13 13.53
CA GLY A 297 -18.72 -14.85 14.23
C GLY A 297 -17.45 -14.17 14.76
N ARG A 298 -16.28 -14.81 14.63
CA ARG A 298 -14.96 -14.22 14.93
C ARG A 298 -14.33 -13.49 13.74
N LEU A 299 -14.88 -13.65 12.54
CA LEU A 299 -14.37 -13.08 11.29
C LEU A 299 -14.91 -11.66 11.05
N VAL A 300 -14.56 -10.77 11.97
CA VAL A 300 -14.92 -9.35 11.94
C VAL A 300 -13.70 -8.49 12.23
N GLY A 301 -13.78 -7.18 12.01
CA GLY A 301 -12.79 -6.24 12.54
C GLY A 301 -11.39 -6.40 11.95
N PHE A 302 -11.28 -6.78 10.67
CA PHE A 302 -9.99 -7.05 10.02
C PHE A 302 -9.08 -5.82 9.98
N GLY A 303 -7.77 -6.03 10.08
CA GLY A 303 -6.76 -4.96 10.01
C GLY A 303 -6.24 -4.68 8.60
N GLY A 304 -6.70 -5.44 7.60
CA GLY A 304 -6.32 -5.31 6.21
C GLY A 304 -6.41 -6.64 5.46
N ALA A 305 -6.07 -6.65 4.18
CA ALA A 305 -6.04 -7.88 3.38
C ALA A 305 -4.91 -7.87 2.35
N PHE A 306 -4.50 -9.05 1.90
CA PHE A 306 -3.56 -9.22 0.80
C PHE A 306 -3.92 -10.44 -0.05
N VAL A 307 -3.40 -10.49 -1.27
CA VAL A 307 -3.70 -11.55 -2.25
C VAL A 307 -2.49 -12.43 -2.52
N TYR A 308 -2.71 -13.73 -2.66
CA TYR A 308 -1.73 -14.67 -3.19
C TYR A 308 -2.43 -15.70 -4.10
N GLY A 309 -2.06 -15.69 -5.39
CA GLY A 309 -2.73 -16.49 -6.40
C GLY A 309 -4.21 -16.14 -6.52
N LYS A 310 -5.08 -17.13 -6.28
CA LYS A 310 -6.54 -16.95 -6.28
C LYS A 310 -7.15 -16.68 -4.90
N TYR A 311 -6.33 -16.56 -3.86
CA TYR A 311 -6.83 -16.39 -2.49
C TYR A 311 -6.60 -14.99 -1.97
N ALA A 312 -7.59 -14.42 -1.31
CA ALA A 312 -7.42 -13.27 -0.41
C ALA A 312 -7.24 -13.77 1.03
N PHE A 313 -6.36 -13.11 1.77
CA PHE A 313 -6.07 -13.40 3.17
C PHE A 313 -6.39 -12.16 3.99
N LEU A 314 -7.38 -12.25 4.87
CA LEU A 314 -7.84 -11.15 5.68
C LEU A 314 -7.16 -11.19 7.04
N THR A 315 -6.50 -10.09 7.37
CA THR A 315 -5.60 -9.96 8.51
C THR A 315 -6.42 -9.84 9.80
N PRO A 316 -6.24 -10.75 10.77
CA PRO A 316 -6.96 -10.67 12.04
C PRO A 316 -6.48 -9.48 12.87
N LEU A 317 -7.42 -8.62 13.25
CA LEU A 317 -7.16 -7.50 14.16
C LEU A 317 -8.12 -7.52 15.33
N ASP A 318 -9.37 -7.10 15.17
CA ASP A 318 -10.32 -6.98 16.29
C ASP A 318 -11.34 -8.13 16.28
N ARG A 319 -11.96 -8.44 17.42
CA ARG A 319 -13.11 -9.37 17.47
C ARG A 319 -14.13 -8.93 18.51
N ASN A 320 -15.35 -9.46 18.38
CA ASN A 320 -16.38 -9.31 19.38
C ASN A 320 -15.94 -9.96 20.71
N ARG A 321 -16.19 -9.24 21.80
CA ARG A 321 -15.92 -9.71 23.16
C ARG A 321 -16.97 -10.73 23.58
N VAL A 322 -16.56 -11.76 24.31
CA VAL A 322 -17.46 -12.83 24.77
C VAL A 322 -17.29 -13.13 26.26
N GLY A 323 -18.38 -13.51 26.94
CA GLY A 323 -18.35 -13.95 28.33
C GLY A 323 -17.74 -12.92 29.29
N LEU A 324 -16.71 -13.32 30.04
CA LEU A 324 -16.02 -12.46 31.02
C LEU A 324 -15.33 -11.24 30.40
N GLU A 325 -15.06 -11.26 29.09
CA GLU A 325 -14.44 -10.12 28.37
C GLU A 325 -15.35 -8.89 28.32
N LEU A 326 -16.66 -9.08 28.47
CA LEU A 326 -17.63 -7.99 28.52
C LEU A 326 -17.56 -7.20 29.83
N ASN A 327 -16.99 -7.78 30.89
CA ASN A 327 -16.97 -7.16 32.20
C ASN A 327 -15.81 -6.15 32.30
N PRO A 328 -16.10 -4.83 32.39
CA PRO A 328 -15.10 -3.77 32.41
C PRO A 328 -14.26 -3.76 33.69
N ASN A 329 -14.69 -4.45 34.75
CA ASN A 329 -13.97 -4.53 36.03
C ASN A 329 -12.82 -5.54 36.04
N TYR A 330 -12.66 -6.37 35.01
CA TYR A 330 -11.48 -7.23 34.87
C TYR A 330 -10.27 -6.41 34.41
N LYS A 331 -9.75 -5.58 35.33
CA LYS A 331 -8.56 -4.72 35.18
C LYS A 331 -7.28 -5.48 34.78
N TYR A 332 -7.27 -6.80 34.90
CA TYR A 332 -6.10 -7.65 34.73
C TYR A 332 -6.08 -8.49 33.44
N PHE A 333 -7.14 -8.45 32.63
CA PHE A 333 -7.15 -9.14 31.35
C PHE A 333 -7.21 -8.14 30.19
N PRO A 334 -6.12 -7.94 29.42
CA PRO A 334 -6.24 -7.29 28.12
C PRO A 334 -7.29 -8.06 27.31
N THR A 335 -8.34 -7.36 26.84
CA THR A 335 -9.39 -8.00 26.03
C THR A 335 -8.74 -8.37 24.70
N PRO A 336 -8.62 -9.66 24.36
CA PRO A 336 -7.77 -10.06 23.26
C PRO A 336 -8.37 -9.68 21.91
N THR A 337 -7.52 -9.18 21.01
CA THR A 337 -7.74 -9.07 19.57
C THR A 337 -8.05 -10.42 18.90
N SER A 338 -8.48 -10.41 17.63
CA SER A 338 -8.74 -11.65 16.88
C SER A 338 -7.45 -12.41 16.56
N SER A 339 -7.51 -13.75 16.58
CA SER A 339 -6.47 -14.65 16.05
C SER A 339 -6.87 -15.34 14.74
N CYS A 340 -8.08 -15.07 14.25
CA CYS A 340 -8.67 -15.82 13.15
C CYS A 340 -8.51 -15.08 11.83
N MET A 341 -7.63 -15.60 10.98
CA MET A 341 -7.49 -15.14 9.60
C MET A 341 -8.53 -15.86 8.72
N ALA A 342 -9.17 -15.13 7.80
CA ALA A 342 -9.96 -15.72 6.73
C ALA A 342 -9.12 -15.85 5.45
N ARG A 343 -9.15 -17.01 4.81
CA ARG A 343 -8.66 -17.23 3.45
C ARG A 343 -9.86 -17.42 2.53
N VAL A 344 -10.13 -16.45 1.66
CA VAL A 344 -11.27 -16.44 0.73
C VAL A 344 -10.78 -16.85 -0.66
N ASP A 345 -11.44 -17.82 -1.30
CA ASP A 345 -11.23 -18.12 -2.72
C ASP A 345 -11.91 -17.04 -3.58
N LEU A 346 -11.13 -16.35 -4.41
CA LEU A 346 -11.61 -15.22 -5.21
C LEU A 346 -12.23 -15.64 -6.54
N ASP A 347 -12.03 -16.89 -6.96
CA ASP A 347 -12.64 -17.39 -8.20
C ASP A 347 -14.14 -17.66 -8.01
N ASP A 348 -14.52 -18.30 -6.89
CA ASP A 348 -15.93 -18.49 -6.54
C ASP A 348 -16.50 -17.38 -5.64
N PHE A 349 -15.64 -16.68 -4.90
CA PHE A 349 -16.00 -15.65 -3.93
C PHE A 349 -17.03 -16.12 -2.88
N ALA A 350 -16.93 -17.38 -2.48
CA ALA A 350 -17.80 -18.02 -1.50
C ALA A 350 -17.05 -19.00 -0.58
N THR A 351 -16.03 -19.69 -1.09
CA THR A 351 -15.27 -20.65 -0.30
C THR A 351 -14.33 -19.93 0.67
N VAL A 352 -14.53 -20.15 1.97
CA VAL A 352 -13.74 -19.54 3.04
C VAL A 352 -13.11 -20.60 3.93
N GLN A 353 -11.79 -20.49 4.15
CA GLN A 353 -11.08 -21.28 5.15
C GLN A 353 -10.65 -20.38 6.31
N VAL A 354 -10.96 -20.82 7.53
CA VAL A 354 -10.52 -20.16 8.77
C VAL A 354 -9.20 -20.74 9.24
N VAL A 355 -8.23 -19.87 9.52
CA VAL A 355 -6.95 -20.25 10.12
C VAL A 355 -6.81 -19.53 11.46
N ASP A 356 -6.79 -20.31 12.54
CA ASP A 356 -6.68 -19.78 13.89
C ASP A 356 -5.23 -19.79 14.36
N PHE A 357 -4.62 -18.60 14.46
CA PHE A 357 -3.25 -18.47 14.89
C PHE A 357 -3.05 -18.80 16.38
N SER A 358 -4.12 -18.90 17.18
CA SER A 358 -4.01 -19.20 18.62
C SER A 358 -3.26 -20.51 18.92
N HIS A 359 -3.20 -21.42 17.95
CA HIS A 359 -2.43 -22.66 18.03
C HIS A 359 -0.91 -22.44 18.16
N LEU A 360 -0.35 -21.33 17.66
CA LEU A 360 1.06 -20.97 17.85
C LEU A 360 1.37 -20.51 19.26
N ASN A 361 0.50 -19.62 19.75
CA ASN A 361 0.63 -19.02 21.06
C ASN A 361 -0.68 -18.29 21.44
N PRO A 362 -1.40 -18.72 22.49
CA PRO A 362 -2.64 -18.07 22.91
C PRO A 362 -2.51 -16.58 23.25
N LYS A 363 -1.30 -16.13 23.62
CA LYS A 363 -1.01 -14.77 24.08
C LYS A 363 -0.60 -13.81 22.96
N PHE A 364 -0.03 -14.30 21.86
CA PHE A 364 0.69 -13.46 20.89
C PHE A 364 0.24 -13.60 19.45
N ALA A 365 -0.78 -14.42 19.19
CA ALA A 365 -1.25 -14.72 17.86
C ALA A 365 -2.45 -13.85 17.45
N ARG A 366 -2.46 -12.59 17.87
CA ARG A 366 -3.62 -11.69 17.77
C ARG A 366 -3.15 -10.28 17.52
N GLY A 367 -3.93 -9.49 16.79
CA GLY A 367 -3.73 -8.04 16.75
C GLY A 367 -2.81 -7.52 15.65
N TYR A 368 -3.04 -7.94 14.41
CA TYR A 368 -2.21 -7.58 13.27
C TYR A 368 -2.87 -6.51 12.41
N PHE A 369 -2.13 -5.47 12.06
CA PHE A 369 -2.64 -4.39 11.21
C PHE A 369 -2.02 -4.45 9.82
N GLY A 370 -2.70 -5.17 8.94
CA GLY A 370 -2.24 -5.52 7.60
C GLY A 370 -1.30 -6.72 7.55
N GLY A 371 -0.98 -7.11 6.33
CA GLY A 371 -0.03 -8.16 6.03
C GLY A 371 0.38 -8.05 4.57
N PHE A 372 1.52 -8.61 4.23
CA PHE A 372 2.05 -8.58 2.87
C PHE A 372 2.82 -9.86 2.57
N THR A 373 3.09 -10.12 1.29
CA THR A 373 3.74 -11.34 0.85
C THR A 373 5.21 -11.07 0.50
N VAL A 374 6.07 -12.01 0.86
CA VAL A 374 7.42 -12.14 0.28
C VAL A 374 7.56 -13.60 -0.17
N ASN A 375 7.74 -13.81 -1.47
CA ASN A 375 7.69 -15.14 -2.08
C ASN A 375 6.38 -15.88 -1.73
N SER A 376 6.46 -17.12 -1.25
CA SER A 376 5.31 -17.95 -0.83
C SER A 376 4.94 -17.77 0.65
N PHE A 377 5.41 -16.72 1.30
CA PHE A 377 5.12 -16.45 2.71
C PHE A 377 4.36 -15.14 2.87
N ALA A 378 3.40 -15.13 3.79
CA ALA A 378 2.78 -13.93 4.30
C ALA A 378 3.40 -13.51 5.63
N TYR A 379 3.56 -12.22 5.81
CA TYR A 379 4.07 -11.58 7.02
C TYR A 379 2.97 -10.71 7.61
N PHE A 380 2.55 -11.02 8.83
CA PHE A 380 1.53 -10.27 9.55
C PHE A 380 2.18 -9.19 10.40
N VAL A 381 1.70 -7.95 10.25
CA VAL A 381 2.34 -6.79 10.86
C VAL A 381 1.87 -6.64 12.31
N PRO A 382 2.76 -6.77 13.31
CA PRO A 382 2.36 -6.74 14.71
C PRO A 382 1.96 -5.33 15.14
N TYR A 383 0.72 -5.18 15.60
CA TYR A 383 0.21 -3.91 16.09
C TYR A 383 -0.08 -4.00 17.59
N MET A 384 -1.27 -4.45 17.98
CA MET A 384 -1.71 -4.39 19.37
C MET A 384 -2.52 -5.62 19.78
N TRP A 385 -2.26 -6.18 20.96
CA TRP A 385 -3.03 -7.30 21.53
C TRP A 385 -4.31 -6.90 22.26
N THR A 386 -4.50 -5.61 22.57
CA THR A 386 -5.71 -5.06 23.20
C THR A 386 -5.94 -3.63 22.74
N ALA A 387 -7.19 -3.29 22.44
CA ALA A 387 -7.62 -1.92 22.16
C ALA A 387 -7.76 -1.08 23.44
N ASN A 388 -7.83 -1.72 24.61
CA ASN A 388 -7.97 -1.04 25.90
C ASN A 388 -6.60 -0.61 26.43
N ASP A 389 -6.34 0.70 26.39
CA ASP A 389 -5.13 1.36 26.90
C ASP A 389 -5.32 2.02 28.29
N LEU A 390 -6.46 1.78 28.96
CA LEU A 390 -6.80 2.40 30.25
C LEU A 390 -5.86 2.00 31.40
N SER A 391 -5.06 0.94 31.23
CA SER A 391 -4.04 0.55 32.22
C SER A 391 -2.70 1.20 31.89
N PRO A 392 -2.22 2.18 32.68
CA PRO A 392 -0.95 2.87 32.40
C PRO A 392 0.28 1.95 32.55
N THR A 393 0.12 0.75 33.11
CA THR A 393 1.21 -0.20 33.37
C THR A 393 1.36 -1.29 32.31
N VAL A 394 0.38 -1.46 31.42
CA VAL A 394 0.39 -2.52 30.40
C VAL A 394 0.57 -1.88 29.03
N ASN A 395 1.65 -2.25 28.34
CA ASN A 395 1.84 -1.84 26.95
C ASN A 395 0.89 -2.65 26.05
N PRO A 396 -0.06 -2.00 25.33
CA PRO A 396 -0.98 -2.69 24.44
C PRO A 396 -0.33 -3.10 23.11
N TYR A 397 0.91 -2.72 22.83
CA TYR A 397 1.60 -3.04 21.59
C TYR A 397 2.56 -4.22 21.75
N HIS A 398 2.72 -5.01 20.68
CA HIS A 398 3.65 -6.15 20.64
C HIS A 398 4.53 -6.09 19.39
N GLY A 399 5.62 -6.87 19.41
CA GLY A 399 6.61 -6.94 18.33
C GLY A 399 6.72 -8.33 17.69
N VAL A 400 5.69 -9.17 17.84
CA VAL A 400 5.74 -10.57 17.38
C VAL A 400 5.18 -10.67 15.96
N ILE A 401 6.07 -10.79 14.98
CA ILE A 401 5.71 -11.06 13.59
C ILE A 401 5.30 -12.52 13.46
N ILE A 402 4.17 -12.78 12.80
CA ILE A 402 3.83 -14.12 12.29
C ILE A 402 4.22 -14.20 10.82
N ARG A 403 4.88 -15.30 10.46
CA ARG A 403 5.10 -15.72 9.07
C ARG A 403 4.27 -16.96 8.78
N LEU A 404 3.45 -16.91 7.74
CA LEU A 404 2.60 -18.02 7.26
C LEU A 404 3.10 -18.49 5.91
N ASN A 405 3.39 -19.79 5.77
CA ASN A 405 3.61 -20.41 4.47
C ASN A 405 2.26 -20.55 3.74
N LEU A 406 2.10 -19.87 2.61
CA LEU A 406 0.82 -19.78 1.90
C LEU A 406 0.44 -21.06 1.13
N LEU A 407 1.39 -22.00 0.99
CA LEU A 407 1.17 -23.28 0.33
C LEU A 407 0.76 -24.37 1.34
N THR A 408 1.38 -24.39 2.51
CA THR A 408 1.18 -25.43 3.53
C THR A 408 0.35 -24.97 4.74
N LEU A 409 0.14 -23.66 4.87
CA LEU A 409 -0.40 -23.00 6.04
C LEU A 409 0.42 -23.22 7.33
N ALA A 410 1.66 -23.67 7.20
CA ALA A 410 2.60 -23.74 8.31
C ALA A 410 2.95 -22.33 8.80
N ILE A 411 3.08 -22.18 10.12
CA ILE A 411 3.18 -20.89 10.78
C ILE A 411 4.43 -20.83 11.66
N GLU A 412 5.11 -19.69 11.61
CA GLU A 412 6.32 -19.38 12.36
C GLU A 412 6.22 -18.00 13.00
N LYS A 413 7.06 -17.70 14.00
CA LYS A 413 7.08 -16.41 14.67
C LYS A 413 8.48 -15.84 14.85
N LEU A 414 8.57 -14.52 14.89
CA LEU A 414 9.77 -13.75 15.23
C LEU A 414 9.39 -12.65 16.22
N ASP A 415 10.07 -12.60 17.37
CA ASP A 415 9.86 -11.57 18.38
C ASP A 415 10.92 -10.47 18.25
N LEU A 416 10.50 -9.31 17.71
CA LEU A 416 11.37 -8.15 17.54
C LEU A 416 11.86 -7.56 18.87
N THR A 417 11.18 -7.85 19.98
CA THR A 417 11.57 -7.32 21.30
C THR A 417 12.84 -7.96 21.85
N LEU A 418 13.27 -9.07 21.26
CA LEU A 418 14.57 -9.70 21.53
C LEU A 418 15.73 -8.93 20.88
N VAL A 419 15.46 -8.16 19.82
CA VAL A 419 16.43 -7.28 19.16
C VAL A 419 16.48 -5.94 19.90
N ASP A 420 15.31 -5.33 20.11
CA ASP A 420 15.17 -4.10 20.90
C ASP A 420 13.77 -4.05 21.56
N PRO A 421 13.68 -3.89 22.89
CA PRO A 421 12.40 -3.90 23.63
C PRO A 421 11.35 -2.88 23.18
N SER A 422 11.76 -1.85 22.42
CA SER A 422 10.90 -0.79 21.88
C SER A 422 10.26 -1.13 20.53
N LEU A 423 10.69 -2.21 19.86
CA LEU A 423 10.16 -2.64 18.56
C LEU A 423 8.80 -3.31 18.71
N LYS A 424 7.77 -2.49 18.92
CA LYS A 424 6.38 -2.90 19.11
C LYS A 424 5.48 -1.96 18.32
N GLY A 425 4.33 -2.45 17.87
CA GLY A 425 3.27 -1.57 17.36
C GLY A 425 3.61 -0.89 16.03
N PHE A 426 3.76 -1.72 15.02
CA PHE A 426 3.89 -1.33 13.63
C PHE A 426 2.50 -1.27 12.99
N MET A 427 2.36 -0.48 11.92
CA MET A 427 1.14 -0.48 11.11
C MET A 427 1.51 -0.64 9.65
N ARG A 428 0.93 -1.65 9.00
CA ARG A 428 1.26 -2.03 7.61
C ARG A 428 2.77 -2.29 7.40
N GLY A 429 3.09 -2.68 6.18
CA GLY A 429 4.43 -3.04 5.76
C GLY A 429 4.42 -3.43 4.30
N PHE A 430 5.59 -3.64 3.74
CA PHE A 430 5.73 -3.98 2.34
C PHE A 430 6.98 -4.80 2.09
N ALA A 431 7.01 -5.48 0.95
CA ALA A 431 8.15 -6.25 0.50
C ALA A 431 9.15 -5.39 -0.27
N PHE A 432 10.44 -5.67 -0.10
CA PHE A 432 11.50 -5.17 -0.98
C PHE A 432 12.52 -6.26 -1.23
N GLY A 433 12.48 -6.85 -2.44
CA GLY A 433 13.31 -8.00 -2.77
C GLY A 433 13.06 -9.16 -1.80
N LYS A 434 14.09 -9.52 -1.01
CA LYS A 434 13.99 -10.56 0.03
C LYS A 434 13.68 -10.01 1.44
N TYR A 435 13.46 -8.71 1.57
CA TYR A 435 13.26 -8.07 2.85
C TYR A 435 11.77 -7.80 3.09
N ALA A 436 11.33 -8.07 4.33
CA ALA A 436 10.04 -7.64 4.84
C ALA A 436 10.22 -6.35 5.65
N VAL A 437 9.61 -5.25 5.20
CA VAL A 437 9.76 -3.92 5.81
C VAL A 437 8.51 -3.58 6.63
N PHE A 438 8.70 -3.21 7.91
CA PHE A 438 7.63 -2.94 8.87
C PHE A 438 7.61 -1.46 9.24
N VAL A 439 6.47 -0.80 9.05
CA VAL A 439 6.36 0.65 9.19
C VAL A 439 6.04 1.03 10.66
N PRO A 440 6.88 1.87 11.30
CA PRO A 440 6.71 2.18 12.72
C PRO A 440 5.55 3.15 12.93
N HIS A 441 4.70 2.82 13.90
CA HIS A 441 3.53 3.64 14.24
C HIS A 441 3.54 4.07 15.71
N LYS A 442 3.06 3.20 16.61
CA LYS A 442 2.77 3.53 18.01
C LYS A 442 3.17 2.37 18.90
N ASN A 443 4.04 2.59 19.89
CA ASN A 443 4.68 1.52 20.67
C ASN A 443 4.43 1.56 22.20
N GLY A 444 3.46 2.34 22.68
CA GLY A 444 2.92 2.26 24.05
C GLY A 444 3.75 2.96 25.14
N PRO A 445 3.34 2.90 26.44
CA PRO A 445 3.87 3.82 27.43
C PRO A 445 5.29 3.44 27.91
N HIS A 446 6.23 4.34 27.59
CA HIS A 446 7.02 5.12 28.55
C HIS A 446 8.16 4.48 29.37
N ASN A 447 8.80 3.38 28.95
CA ASN A 447 9.87 2.78 29.79
C ASN A 447 11.31 2.97 29.31
N ILE A 448 11.55 3.73 28.23
CA ILE A 448 12.91 4.19 27.87
C ILE A 448 12.80 5.65 27.47
N THR A 449 13.50 6.53 28.18
CA THR A 449 13.32 7.99 28.13
C THR A 449 14.21 8.66 27.08
N PRO A 450 13.70 9.08 25.91
CA PRO A 450 14.19 10.32 25.35
C PRO A 450 13.76 11.44 26.32
N ARG A 451 14.72 12.01 27.07
CA ARG A 451 14.45 13.14 27.99
C ARG A 451 13.95 14.39 27.27
N ARG A 452 14.10 14.47 25.94
CA ARG A 452 13.88 15.65 25.11
C ARG A 452 12.57 15.65 24.30
N VAL A 453 11.67 14.69 24.51
CA VAL A 453 10.39 14.63 23.77
C VAL A 453 9.20 14.80 24.70
N ASN A 454 8.12 15.33 24.17
CA ASN A 454 6.86 15.49 24.89
C ASN A 454 6.29 14.11 25.28
N PRO A 455 5.56 13.99 26.40
CA PRO A 455 4.96 12.71 26.81
C PRO A 455 4.13 12.03 25.73
N SER A 456 3.36 12.81 24.96
CA SER A 456 2.54 12.30 23.85
C SER A 456 3.38 11.74 22.69
N GLN A 457 4.56 12.32 22.43
CA GLN A 457 5.54 11.84 21.44
C GLN A 457 6.24 10.55 21.86
N LYS A 458 6.20 10.16 23.14
CA LYS A 458 6.81 8.91 23.61
C LYS A 458 5.98 7.68 23.29
N LEU A 459 4.73 7.89 22.88
CA LEU A 459 3.83 6.83 22.46
C LEU A 459 4.09 6.40 21.01
N HIS A 460 4.68 7.29 20.20
CA HIS A 460 5.00 7.05 18.80
C HIS A 460 6.52 7.00 18.61
N PHE A 461 6.96 6.21 17.64
CA PHE A 461 8.38 5.98 17.39
C PHE A 461 8.67 5.95 15.89
N GLY A 462 9.96 6.05 15.55
CA GLY A 462 10.44 6.12 14.17
C GLY A 462 11.49 5.07 13.85
N LYS A 463 11.51 3.94 14.57
CA LYS A 463 12.43 2.84 14.30
C LYS A 463 11.86 1.94 13.20
N LEU A 464 12.29 2.20 11.98
CA LEU A 464 12.00 1.37 10.83
C LEU A 464 12.69 0.01 10.98
N VAL A 465 11.98 -1.07 10.66
CA VAL A 465 12.52 -2.44 10.71
C VAL A 465 12.47 -3.05 9.32
N ARG A 466 13.57 -3.70 8.90
CA ARG A 466 13.53 -4.68 7.82
C ARG A 466 14.01 -6.04 8.32
N VAL A 467 13.36 -7.09 7.85
CA VAL A 467 13.71 -8.48 8.19
C VAL A 467 14.19 -9.19 6.93
N ASN A 468 15.40 -9.75 6.98
CA ASN A 468 15.91 -10.65 5.95
C ASN A 468 15.12 -11.97 6.01
N THR A 469 14.31 -12.25 4.99
CA THR A 469 13.40 -13.39 5.03
C THR A 469 14.09 -14.76 4.95
N ASP A 470 15.35 -14.80 4.50
CA ASP A 470 16.20 -16.00 4.52
C ASP A 470 16.68 -16.34 5.95
N VAL A 471 16.72 -15.35 6.86
CA VAL A 471 17.18 -15.49 8.25
C VAL A 471 16.06 -14.99 9.16
N PHE A 472 14.99 -15.77 9.28
CA PHE A 472 13.81 -15.39 10.07
C PHE A 472 14.03 -15.62 11.58
N SER A 473 15.02 -14.92 12.12
CA SER A 473 15.43 -14.90 13.54
C SER A 473 15.82 -13.47 13.93
N PRO A 474 16.06 -13.17 15.23
CA PRO A 474 16.56 -11.86 15.65
C PRO A 474 17.83 -11.40 14.91
N ASP A 475 18.68 -12.33 14.45
CA ASP A 475 19.92 -12.02 13.72
C ASP A 475 19.67 -11.48 12.30
N GLY A 476 18.47 -11.71 11.74
CA GLY A 476 18.09 -11.21 10.43
C GLY A 476 17.36 -9.87 10.46
N VAL A 477 17.34 -9.17 11.59
CA VAL A 477 16.61 -7.91 11.79
C VAL A 477 17.54 -6.72 11.75
N ASP A 478 17.30 -5.81 10.81
CA ASP A 478 17.94 -4.49 10.78
C ASP A 478 16.99 -3.40 11.28
N VAL A 479 17.52 -2.43 12.01
CA VAL A 479 16.77 -1.31 12.61
C VAL A 479 17.38 0.02 12.21
N LEU A 480 16.55 0.94 11.71
CA LEU A 480 16.94 2.31 11.36
C LEU A 480 16.07 3.31 12.15
N ASP A 481 16.68 4.11 13.03
CA ASP A 481 15.96 5.15 13.78
C ASP A 481 15.89 6.45 12.97
N LEU A 482 14.75 6.67 12.31
CA LEU A 482 14.50 7.85 11.48
C LEU A 482 14.59 9.16 12.28
N THR A 483 14.43 9.12 13.60
CA THR A 483 14.35 10.32 14.45
C THR A 483 15.73 10.83 14.88
N ALA A 484 16.74 9.98 14.76
CA ALA A 484 18.13 10.28 15.09
C ALA A 484 19.03 10.27 13.85
N THR A 485 18.58 9.67 12.75
CA THR A 485 19.36 9.57 11.52
C THR A 485 19.51 10.94 10.86
N LEU A 486 20.74 11.24 10.47
CA LEU A 486 21.11 12.37 9.65
C LEU A 486 20.51 12.22 8.25
N ARG A 487 19.86 13.27 7.75
CA ARG A 487 19.22 13.24 6.44
C ARG A 487 20.27 13.42 5.34
N SER A 488 20.14 12.64 4.26
CA SER A 488 20.86 12.83 3.00
C SER A 488 20.28 14.00 2.20
N GLN A 489 20.15 15.16 2.86
CA GLN A 489 19.62 16.43 2.36
C GLN A 489 20.36 17.59 3.04
N ILE A 490 20.28 18.79 2.48
CA ILE A 490 20.88 20.00 3.06
C ILE A 490 19.78 20.87 3.71
N PRO A 491 19.97 21.33 4.97
CA PRO A 491 21.01 20.94 5.92
C PRO A 491 20.85 19.50 6.39
N ASN A 492 21.98 18.85 6.63
CA ASN A 492 22.00 17.51 7.19
C ASN A 492 21.75 17.58 8.71
N LEU A 493 20.50 17.33 9.11
CA LEU A 493 20.06 17.38 10.50
C LEU A 493 19.03 16.27 10.77
N PRO A 494 19.02 15.67 11.97
CA PRO A 494 17.99 14.72 12.35
C PRO A 494 16.65 15.43 12.52
N ASP A 495 15.56 14.69 12.34
CA ASP A 495 14.20 15.20 12.54
C ASP A 495 13.42 14.31 13.51
N VAL A 496 13.23 14.82 14.74
CA VAL A 496 12.57 14.09 15.83
C VAL A 496 11.10 13.77 15.53
N GLU A 497 10.49 14.45 14.55
CA GLU A 497 9.08 14.30 14.18
C GLU A 497 8.83 13.13 13.23
N LEU A 498 9.88 12.44 12.73
CA LEU A 498 9.77 11.30 11.81
C LEU A 498 9.33 10.02 12.53
N ARG A 499 8.07 10.01 12.97
CA ARG A 499 7.43 8.96 13.78
C ARG A 499 5.99 8.78 13.37
N GLY A 500 5.41 7.63 13.70
CA GLY A 500 3.97 7.47 13.62
C GLY A 500 3.43 7.43 12.19
N PHE A 501 4.16 6.75 11.30
CA PHE A 501 3.74 6.48 9.93
C PHE A 501 2.63 5.41 9.94
N LEU A 502 1.80 5.36 8.89
CA LEU A 502 0.72 4.35 8.78
C LEU A 502 1.01 3.24 7.77
N GLY A 503 1.84 3.52 6.76
CA GLY A 503 2.14 2.60 5.68
C GLY A 503 3.22 3.13 4.76
N GLY A 504 3.33 2.53 3.58
CA GLY A 504 4.36 2.87 2.61
C GLY A 504 4.41 1.90 1.45
N GLY A 505 5.35 2.12 0.54
CA GLY A 505 5.61 1.23 -0.58
C GLY A 505 7.04 1.39 -1.09
N ALA A 506 7.49 0.43 -1.89
CA ALA A 506 8.77 0.49 -2.56
C ALA A 506 8.59 0.98 -4.01
N SER A 507 9.52 1.79 -4.49
CA SER A 507 9.67 2.15 -5.90
C SER A 507 11.16 2.27 -6.20
N GLY A 508 11.64 1.51 -7.18
CA GLY A 508 13.07 1.32 -7.38
C GLY A 508 13.73 0.67 -6.15
N GLN A 509 14.90 1.19 -5.76
CA GLN A 509 15.58 0.78 -4.53
C GLN A 509 15.14 1.52 -3.27
N TYR A 510 14.11 2.37 -3.37
CA TYR A 510 13.68 3.26 -2.29
C TYR A 510 12.34 2.85 -1.70
N GLY A 511 12.21 3.06 -0.39
CA GLY A 511 10.97 2.93 0.36
C GLY A 511 10.43 4.30 0.71
N PHE A 512 9.13 4.47 0.54
CA PHE A 512 8.40 5.71 0.81
C PHE A 512 7.40 5.49 1.93
N PHE A 513 7.45 6.33 2.96
CA PHE A 513 6.66 6.17 4.19
C PHE A 513 5.62 7.29 4.31
N VAL A 514 4.39 6.87 4.58
CA VAL A 514 3.20 7.73 4.57
C VAL A 514 3.02 8.42 5.92
N PRO A 515 3.03 9.77 5.97
CA PRO A 515 2.89 10.49 7.22
C PRO A 515 1.45 10.44 7.71
N TYR A 516 1.28 10.13 9.00
CA TYR A 516 -0.02 10.06 9.64
C TYR A 516 -0.06 10.90 10.92
N PHE A 517 0.32 10.36 12.08
CA PHE A 517 0.22 11.04 13.37
C PHE A 517 1.46 10.77 14.21
N ASN A 518 2.21 11.84 14.54
CA ASN A 518 3.52 11.70 15.20
C ASN A 518 3.47 11.70 16.73
N GLY A 519 2.27 11.62 17.31
CA GLY A 519 2.05 11.75 18.76
C GLY A 519 1.74 13.16 19.24
N VAL A 520 1.88 14.19 18.41
CA VAL A 520 1.47 15.58 18.74
C VAL A 520 0.40 16.05 17.79
N ARG A 521 0.63 15.89 16.49
CA ARG A 521 -0.25 16.35 15.42
C ARG A 521 -0.19 15.43 14.23
N PHE A 522 -1.14 15.59 13.32
CA PHE A 522 -1.06 14.93 12.03
C PHE A 522 0.11 15.52 11.23
N ALA A 523 0.91 14.64 10.64
CA ALA A 523 2.14 14.97 9.93
C ALA A 523 1.89 15.01 8.42
N GLY A 524 2.71 15.79 7.70
CA GLY A 524 2.73 15.86 6.23
C GLY A 524 4.12 15.64 5.64
N LYS A 525 4.99 14.95 6.39
CA LYS A 525 6.38 14.67 6.02
C LYS A 525 6.52 13.26 5.44
N VAL A 526 6.55 13.16 4.12
CA VAL A 526 6.87 11.90 3.44
C VAL A 526 8.35 11.60 3.62
N VAL A 527 8.68 10.36 4.00
CA VAL A 527 10.07 9.92 4.16
C VAL A 527 10.45 8.97 3.04
N ARG A 528 11.64 9.18 2.47
CA ARG A 528 12.30 8.25 1.53
C ARG A 528 13.52 7.63 2.21
N VAL A 529 13.70 6.32 2.05
CA VAL A 529 14.87 5.56 2.56
C VAL A 529 15.41 4.66 1.46
N ASN A 530 16.72 4.58 1.29
CA ASN A 530 17.32 3.58 0.40
C ASN A 530 17.24 2.20 1.08
N LEU A 531 16.45 1.29 0.52
CA LEU A 531 16.18 -0.02 1.12
C LEU A 531 17.28 -1.05 0.86
N ARG A 532 18.15 -0.80 -0.12
CA ARG A 532 19.30 -1.68 -0.40
C ARG A 532 20.36 -1.49 0.68
N THR A 533 20.80 -0.26 0.89
CA THR A 533 21.78 0.12 1.91
C THR A 533 21.17 0.30 3.30
N PHE A 534 19.84 0.45 3.39
CA PHE A 534 19.07 0.69 4.62
C PHE A 534 19.55 1.91 5.41
N ASN A 535 19.81 2.98 4.67
CA ASN A 535 20.23 4.28 5.15
C ASN A 535 19.70 5.34 4.16
N GLU A 536 20.37 6.49 4.03
CA GLU A 536 20.00 7.56 3.10
C GLU A 536 18.57 8.05 3.28
N VAL A 537 18.32 8.67 4.45
CA VAL A 537 16.99 9.19 4.80
C VAL A 537 16.79 10.56 4.17
N GLN A 538 15.65 10.76 3.50
CA GLN A 538 15.22 12.06 2.98
C GLN A 538 13.78 12.33 3.35
N VAL A 539 13.43 13.61 3.41
CA VAL A 539 12.15 14.11 3.91
C VAL A 539 11.60 15.14 2.93
N LEU A 540 10.32 14.99 2.63
CA LEU A 540 9.53 15.95 1.88
C LEU A 540 8.37 16.43 2.76
N ASP A 541 8.41 17.68 3.20
CA ASP A 541 7.37 18.32 4.01
C ASP A 541 6.39 19.08 3.13
N MET A 542 5.28 18.42 2.79
CA MET A 542 4.25 18.99 1.94
C MET A 542 3.48 20.14 2.62
N THR A 543 3.61 20.28 3.94
CA THR A 543 2.90 21.30 4.72
C THR A 543 3.47 22.70 4.50
N GLN A 544 4.63 22.79 3.85
CA GLN A 544 5.20 24.06 3.40
C GLN A 544 4.49 24.64 2.16
N ILE A 545 3.71 23.84 1.42
CA ILE A 545 2.84 24.33 0.35
C ILE A 545 1.44 24.64 0.89
N ASP A 546 0.88 23.70 1.64
CA ASP A 546 -0.46 23.81 2.24
C ASP A 546 -0.44 23.06 3.57
N ASP A 547 -0.66 23.79 4.67
CA ASP A 547 -0.57 23.26 6.04
C ASP A 547 -1.57 22.13 6.31
N THR A 548 -2.61 21.99 5.50
CA THR A 548 -3.62 20.94 5.66
C THR A 548 -3.25 19.62 4.96
N LEU A 549 -2.13 19.55 4.22
CA LEU A 549 -1.62 18.32 3.61
C LEU A 549 -0.97 17.42 4.67
N ARG A 550 -1.80 16.90 5.56
CA ARG A 550 -1.44 16.10 6.72
C ARG A 550 -2.34 14.88 6.84
N GLY A 551 -1.86 13.84 7.52
CA GLY A 551 -2.73 12.75 7.97
C GLY A 551 -3.25 11.86 6.85
N PHE A 552 -2.31 11.30 6.09
CA PHE A 552 -2.60 10.32 5.04
C PHE A 552 -2.51 8.90 5.59
N THR A 553 -3.30 7.99 5.03
CA THR A 553 -3.40 6.60 5.52
C THR A 553 -2.65 5.61 4.64
N GLY A 554 -2.63 5.86 3.33
CA GLY A 554 -2.04 4.98 2.34
C GLY A 554 -1.25 5.72 1.27
N ALA A 555 -0.51 4.95 0.49
CA ALA A 555 0.17 5.40 -0.71
C ALA A 555 -0.05 4.35 -1.80
N VAL A 556 -0.48 4.81 -2.97
CA VAL A 556 -0.61 3.96 -4.16
C VAL A 556 0.48 4.37 -5.14
N MET A 557 1.37 3.44 -5.48
CA MET A 557 2.37 3.66 -6.53
C MET A 557 1.70 3.59 -7.89
N SER A 558 2.02 4.52 -8.79
CA SER A 558 1.48 4.51 -10.15
C SER A 558 1.71 3.15 -10.82
N ALA A 559 0.64 2.64 -11.41
CA ALA A 559 0.60 1.41 -12.16
C ALA A 559 1.15 1.58 -13.59
N THR A 560 1.10 2.80 -14.11
CA THR A 560 1.59 3.13 -15.44
C THR A 560 3.13 3.09 -15.46
N PRO A 561 3.75 2.32 -16.37
CA PRO A 561 5.18 2.37 -16.58
C PRO A 561 5.53 3.65 -17.36
N GLU A 562 5.76 4.73 -16.64
CA GLU A 562 6.25 5.98 -17.23
C GLU A 562 7.79 6.06 -17.14
N PRO A 563 8.47 6.62 -18.16
CA PRO A 563 9.88 6.92 -18.06
C PRO A 563 10.17 7.86 -16.88
N THR A 564 11.09 7.45 -16.02
CA THR A 564 11.60 8.30 -14.94
C THR A 564 12.57 9.34 -15.49
N ASP A 565 12.49 10.57 -15.02
CA ASP A 565 13.41 11.65 -15.33
C ASP A 565 14.81 11.38 -14.76
N THR A 566 14.88 10.77 -13.57
CA THR A 566 16.11 10.24 -12.96
C THR A 566 15.84 8.82 -12.48
N SER A 567 16.75 7.89 -12.78
CA SER A 567 16.58 6.50 -12.37
C SER A 567 16.34 6.38 -10.85
N LEU A 568 15.45 5.48 -10.44
CA LEU A 568 15.26 5.10 -9.03
C LEU A 568 16.10 3.85 -8.67
N TRP A 569 16.98 3.42 -9.57
CA TRP A 569 17.88 2.28 -9.43
C TRP A 569 19.33 2.72 -9.41
N GLN A 570 20.14 2.05 -8.59
CA GLN A 570 21.61 2.13 -8.62
C GLN A 570 22.19 3.54 -8.37
N TRP A 571 21.46 4.38 -7.63
CA TRP A 571 21.99 5.65 -7.12
C TRP A 571 22.51 5.51 -5.69
N THR A 572 23.66 6.10 -5.43
CA THR A 572 24.16 6.34 -4.06
C THR A 572 24.08 7.84 -3.80
N ILE A 573 23.43 8.23 -2.70
CA ILE A 573 23.24 9.65 -2.36
C ILE A 573 24.23 10.02 -1.26
N PRO A 574 25.30 10.76 -1.55
CA PRO A 574 26.32 11.00 -0.53
C PRO A 574 25.85 12.07 0.46
N GLU A 575 26.18 11.84 1.74
CA GLU A 575 25.70 12.63 2.86
C GLU A 575 26.18 14.10 2.80
N GLY A 576 25.24 15.06 2.84
CA GLY A 576 25.50 16.43 3.27
C GLY A 576 26.50 17.28 2.47
N THR A 577 26.94 16.91 1.27
CA THR A 577 28.00 17.67 0.57
C THR A 577 27.46 18.77 -0.37
N ARG A 578 28.21 19.88 -0.45
CA ARG A 578 28.02 20.97 -1.41
C ARG A 578 28.91 20.84 -2.65
N ALA A 579 29.69 19.77 -2.77
CA ALA A 579 30.68 19.58 -3.85
C ALA A 579 30.05 18.88 -5.07
N MET A 580 30.66 19.05 -6.25
CA MET A 580 30.25 18.32 -7.46
C MET A 580 30.48 16.83 -7.26
N TYR A 581 29.42 16.04 -7.41
CA TYR A 581 29.45 14.59 -7.26
C TYR A 581 29.97 13.92 -8.53
N THR A 582 30.98 13.06 -8.37
CA THR A 582 31.45 12.15 -9.43
C THR A 582 30.62 10.87 -9.38
N PHE A 583 30.07 10.46 -10.52
CA PHE A 583 29.29 9.24 -10.68
C PHE A 583 30.12 8.01 -10.28
N ILE A 584 29.54 7.09 -9.52
CA ILE A 584 30.01 5.70 -9.50
C ILE A 584 29.13 4.97 -10.53
N HIS A 585 29.62 4.87 -11.76
CA HIS A 585 29.17 3.81 -12.65
C HIS A 585 29.76 2.51 -12.10
N GLU A 586 28.94 1.64 -11.53
CA GLU A 586 29.35 0.24 -11.33
C GLU A 586 29.39 -0.46 -12.69
N GLU A 587 30.43 -0.18 -13.46
CA GLU A 587 30.90 -1.10 -14.49
C GLU A 587 32.02 -1.95 -13.87
N ASN A 588 31.69 -3.22 -13.61
CA ASN A 588 32.52 -4.34 -13.16
C ASN A 588 32.72 -4.52 -11.64
N ALA A 589 31.90 -5.40 -11.05
CA ALA A 589 32.28 -6.31 -9.98
C ALA A 589 31.59 -7.67 -10.18
#